data_AF-G9YGN6-F1
#
_entry.id   AF-G9YGN6-F1
#
_cell.length_a   1.000
_cell.length_b   1.000
_cell.length_c   1.000
_cell.angle_alpha   90.00
_cell.angle_beta   90.00
_cell.angle_gamma   90.00
#
_symmetry.space_group_name_H-M   'P 1'
#
loop_
_entity.id
_entity.type
_entity.pdbx_description
1 polymer ?
#
loop_
_entity_poly.entity_id
_entity_poly.type
_entity_poly.pdbx_seq_one_letter_code
_entity_poly.pdbx_strand_id
1 'polypeptide(L)' 'MNKKHRLEPIRLDTYKPLRDVVSEALRQAIREGVLKPGERLMEIQLADELGVSRTPIREAVRKLELEGFVVMMP' A
#
# COMPACT_ATOMS: atom_id res chain seq x y z
N MET A 1 12.42 15.75 11.64
CA MET A 1 11.88 14.50 12.24
C MET A 1 11.94 13.43 11.16
N ASN A 2 12.88 12.49 11.25
CA ASN A 2 12.95 11.37 10.32
C ASN A 2 11.66 10.54 10.47
N LYS A 3 10.72 10.67 9.54
CA LYS A 3 9.62 9.72 9.46
C LYS A 3 10.25 8.38 9.10
N LYS A 4 10.26 7.45 10.05
CA LYS A 4 10.69 6.08 9.80
C LYS A 4 9.62 5.47 8.90
N HIS A 5 9.91 5.33 7.61
CA HIS A 5 8.99 4.64 6.69
C HIS A 5 8.75 3.23 7.20
N ARG A 6 7.48 2.79 7.21
CA ARG A 6 7.10 1.48 7.75
C ARG A 6 7.09 0.41 6.67
N LEU A 7 6.93 0.84 5.42
CA LEU A 7 6.96 0.00 4.24
C LEU A 7 8.31 0.12 3.55
N GLU A 8 8.73 -0.98 2.94
CA GLU A 8 9.92 -1.00 2.10
C GLU A 8 9.59 -0.39 0.72
N PRO A 9 10.46 0.46 0.15
CA PRO A 9 10.26 1.02 -1.17
C PRO A 9 10.12 -0.04 -2.26
N ILE A 10 9.21 0.20 -3.20
CA ILE A 10 8.94 -0.73 -4.30
C ILE A 10 10.13 -0.74 -5.27
N ARG A 11 10.65 -1.94 -5.56
CA ARG A 11 11.65 -2.16 -6.59
C ARG A 11 10.95 -2.49 -7.91
N LEU A 12 11.34 -1.78 -8.98
CA LEU A 12 10.70 -1.85 -10.31
C LEU A 12 11.35 -2.88 -11.25
N ASP A 13 12.20 -3.75 -10.74
CA ASP A 13 12.92 -4.78 -11.49
C ASP A 13 12.07 -6.02 -11.81
N THR A 14 10.78 -6.00 -11.45
CA THR A 14 9.86 -7.13 -11.61
C THR A 14 8.98 -7.00 -12.87
N TYR A 15 8.72 -8.10 -13.58
CA TYR A 15 7.83 -8.15 -14.77
C TYR A 15 6.32 -7.96 -14.45
N LYS A 16 5.96 -7.58 -13.23
CA LYS A 16 4.56 -7.41 -12.78
C LYS A 16 4.12 -5.95 -12.94
N PRO A 17 2.84 -5.69 -13.25
CA PRO A 17 2.30 -4.32 -13.22
C PRO A 17 2.50 -3.68 -11.84
N LEU A 18 2.86 -2.39 -11.80
CA LEU A 18 3.18 -1.70 -10.54
C LEU A 18 2.05 -1.77 -9.49
N ARG A 19 0.79 -1.68 -9.92
CA ARG A 19 -0.39 -1.84 -9.04
C ARG A 19 -0.41 -3.21 -8.35
N ASP A 20 0.04 -4.27 -9.03
CA ASP A 20 0.02 -5.62 -8.50
C ASP A 20 1.13 -5.78 -7.47
N VAL A 21 2.32 -5.23 -7.74
CA VAL A 21 3.44 -5.19 -6.78
C VAL A 21 3.04 -4.41 -5.52
N VAL A 22 2.43 -3.23 -5.69
CA VAL A 22 1.91 -2.42 -4.57
C VAL A 22 0.84 -3.18 -3.78
N SER A 23 -0.11 -3.84 -4.46
CA SER A 23 -1.16 -4.61 -3.78
C SER A 23 -0.58 -5.76 -2.95
N GLU A 24 0.46 -6.43 -3.47
CA GLU A 24 1.15 -7.51 -2.77
C GLU A 24 1.89 -7.00 -1.54
N ALA A 25 2.62 -5.88 -1.67
CA ALA A 25 3.31 -5.24 -0.55
C ALA A 25 2.35 -4.80 0.56
N LEU A 26 1.25 -4.14 0.20
CA LEU A 26 0.23 -3.71 1.17
C LEU A 26 -0.48 -4.90 1.83
N ARG A 27 -0.81 -5.95 1.07
CA ARG A 27 -1.42 -7.17 1.61
C ARG A 27 -0.49 -7.82 2.63
N GLN A 28 0.80 -7.91 2.31
CA GLN A 28 1.79 -8.48 3.22
C GLN A 28 1.93 -7.63 4.49
N ALA A 29 2.00 -6.31 4.36
CA ALA A 29 2.09 -5.40 5.50
C ALA A 29 0.87 -5.50 6.44
N ILE A 30 -0.33 -5.73 5.90
CA ILE A 30 -1.54 -6.00 6.71
C ILE A 30 -1.43 -7.36 7.41
N ARG A 31 -1.02 -8.41 6.69
CA ARG A 31 -0.90 -9.78 7.26
C ARG A 31 0.16 -9.87 8.36
N GLU A 32 1.24 -9.11 8.23
CA GLU A 32 2.32 -9.00 9.22
C GLU A 32 1.99 -8.05 10.38
N GLY A 33 0.88 -7.30 10.30
CA GLY A 33 0.48 -6.33 11.32
C GLY A 33 1.29 -5.04 11.33
N VAL A 34 2.08 -4.78 10.27
CA VAL A 34 2.78 -3.50 10.05
C VAL A 34 1.75 -2.39 9.83
N LEU A 35 0.73 -2.66 9.00
CA LEU A 35 -0.50 -1.88 8.91
C LEU A 35 -1.55 -2.53 9.81
N LYS A 36 -2.02 -1.79 10.82
CA LYS A 36 -2.88 -2.39 11.86
C LYS A 36 -4.34 -2.43 11.45
N PRO A 37 -5.14 -3.42 11.92
CA PRO A 37 -6.59 -3.40 11.75
C PRO A 37 -7.19 -2.09 12.30
N GLY A 38 -8.09 -1.48 11.52
CA GLY A 38 -8.72 -0.20 11.86
C GLY A 38 -7.82 1.03 11.69
N GLU A 39 -6.57 0.86 11.27
CA GLU A 39 -5.70 1.98 10.95
C GLU A 39 -6.21 2.72 9.71
N ARG A 40 -6.27 4.06 9.79
CA ARG A 40 -6.59 4.89 8.63
C ARG A 40 -5.40 4.93 7.68
N LEU A 41 -5.58 4.40 6.47
CA LEU A 41 -4.59 4.42 5.41
C LEU A 41 -4.79 5.64 4.51
N MET A 42 -3.82 6.57 4.49
CA MET A 42 -3.85 7.70 3.55
C MET A 42 -3.01 7.39 2.32
N GLU A 43 -3.60 7.51 1.12
CA GLU A 43 -2.90 7.22 -0.14
C GLU A 43 -1.58 7.99 -0.29
N ILE A 44 -1.55 9.25 0.14
CA ILE A 44 -0.35 10.10 0.04
C ILE A 44 0.78 9.62 0.93
N GLN A 45 0.46 9.06 2.10
CA GLN A 45 1.47 8.49 3.00
C GLN A 45 1.98 7.16 2.47
N LEU A 46 1.08 6.30 1.97
CA LEU A 46 1.49 5.04 1.34
C LEU A 46 2.37 5.27 0.12
N ALA A 47 2.04 6.28 -0.69
CA ALA A 47 2.85 6.69 -1.85
C ALA A 47 4.27 7.11 -1.44
N ASP A 48 4.38 7.93 -0.40
CA ASP A 48 5.66 8.39 0.18
C ASP A 48 6.47 7.21 0.76
N GLU A 49 5.83 6.33 1.53
CA GLU A 49 6.48 5.16 2.13
C GLU A 49 6.93 4.12 1.09
N LEU A 50 6.15 3.89 0.05
CA LEU A 50 6.46 2.91 -1.00
C LEU A 50 7.31 3.49 -2.15
N GLY A 51 7.54 4.80 -2.18
CA GLY A 51 8.33 5.45 -3.22
C GLY A 51 7.66 5.43 -4.60
N VAL A 52 6.32 5.49 -4.65
CA VAL A 52 5.54 5.44 -5.89
C VAL A 52 4.57 6.63 -5.98
N SER A 53 4.00 6.86 -7.17
CA SER A 53 2.95 7.87 -7.33
C SER A 53 1.62 7.41 -6.70
N ARG A 54 0.66 8.33 -6.53
CA ARG A 54 -0.65 8.00 -5.93
C ARG A 54 -1.53 7.12 -6.80
N THR A 55 -1.36 7.13 -8.13
CA THR A 55 -2.18 6.34 -9.06
C THR A 55 -2.12 4.83 -8.78
N PRO A 56 -0.93 4.18 -8.72
CA PRO A 56 -0.84 2.76 -8.41
C PRO A 56 -1.29 2.44 -6.97
N ILE A 57 -1.14 3.37 -6.02
CA ILE A 57 -1.69 3.22 -4.67
C ILE A 57 -3.21 3.10 -4.71
N ARG A 58 -3.89 4.04 -5.38
CA ARG A 58 -5.36 4.04 -5.48
C ARG A 58 -5.88 2.76 -6.16
N GLU A 59 -5.21 2.29 -7.20
CA GLU A 59 -5.55 1.04 -7.88
C GLU A 59 -5.37 -0.18 -6.95
N ALA A 60 -4.25 -0.24 -6.22
CA ALA A 60 -3.99 -1.30 -5.27
C ALA A 60 -4.98 -1.29 -4.09
N VAL A 61 -5.31 -0.12 -3.55
CA VAL A 61 -6.31 0.03 -2.47
C VAL A 61 -7.70 -0.43 -2.94
N ARG A 62 -8.13 -0.07 -4.15
CA ARG A 62 -9.39 -0.58 -4.72
C ARG A 62 -9.39 -2.10 -4.86
N LYS A 63 -8.27 -2.69 -5.28
CA LYS A 63 -8.15 -4.15 -5.35
C LYS A 63 -8.23 -4.80 -3.96
N LEU A 64 -7.56 -4.22 -2.96
CA LEU A 64 -7.62 -4.68 -1.57
C LEU A 64 -9.01 -4.51 -0.95
N GLU A 65 -9.76 -3.48 -1.36
CA GLU A 65 -11.16 -3.29 -0.96
C GLU A 65 -12.04 -4.42 -1.50
N LEU A 66 -11.89 -4.76 -2.79
CA LEU A 66 -12.60 -5.90 -3.40
C LEU A 66 -12.23 -7.25 -2.77
N GLU A 67 -10.99 -7.38 -2.29
CA GLU A 67 -10.50 -8.56 -1.56
C GLU A 67 -10.92 -8.58 -0.07
N GLY A 68 -11.49 -7.49 0.45
CA GLY A 68 -11.95 -7.39 1.85
C GLY A 68 -10.85 -7.06 2.88
N PHE A 69 -9.67 -6.61 2.44
CA PHE A 69 -8.58 -6.18 3.35
C PHE A 69 -8.78 -4.77 3.89
N VAL A 70 -9.47 -3.90 3.15
CA VAL A 70 -9.70 -2.50 3.51
C VAL A 70 -11.14 -2.09 3.15
N VAL A 71 -11.59 -0.97 3.68
CA VAL A 71 -12.87 -0.35 3.31
C VAL A 71 -12.64 1.12 2.99
N MET A 72 -13.33 1.64 1.96
CA MET A 72 -13.29 3.08 1.68
C MET A 72 -14.23 3.83 2.63
N MET A 73 -13.67 4.86 3.28
CA MET A 73 -14.41 5.76 4.14
C MET A 73 -14.64 7.09 3.39
N PRO A 74 -15.87 7.64 3.42
CA PRO A 74 -16.18 8.94 2.84
C PRO A 74 -15.48 10.11 3.54
#